data_AF-X1D729-F1
#
_entry.id   AF-X1D729-F1
#
_cell.length_a   1.000
_cell.length_b   1.000
_cell.length_c   1.000
_cell.angle_alpha   90.00
_cell.angle_beta   90.00
_cell.angle_gamma   90.00
#
_symmetry.space_group_name_H-M   'P 1'
#
loop_
_entity.id
_entity.type
_entity.pdbx_description
1 polymer ?
#
loop_
_entity_poly.entity_id
_entity_poly.type
_entity_poly.pdbx_seq_one_letter_code
_entity_poly.pdbx_strand_id
1 'polypeptide(L)' 'MSGVCEICDKKTTFGNTVSHSHRKTRRTFKANIQKA' A
#
# COMPACT_ATOMS: atom_id res chain seq x y z
N MET A 1 11.95 -3.49 12.65
CA MET A 1 10.68 -2.85 12.21
C MET A 1 10.44 -3.19 10.76
N SER A 2 9.83 -4.35 10.52
CA SER A 2 9.29 -4.73 9.22
C SER A 2 8.18 -3.75 8.83
N GLY A 3 7.97 -3.48 7.55
CA GLY A 3 6.89 -2.60 7.05
C GLY A 3 5.49 -3.20 7.25
N VAL A 4 5.25 -3.81 8.41
CA VAL A 4 4.04 -4.51 8.85
C VAL A 4 3.67 -3.97 10.22
N CYS A 5 2.40 -3.62 10.41
CA CYS A 5 1.88 -3.19 11.71
C CYS A 5 1.75 -4.39 12.65
N GLU A 6 2.36 -4.34 13.83
CA GLU A 6 2.38 -5.45 14.80
C GLU A 6 1.03 -5.72 15.48
N ILE A 7 0.12 -4.76 15.46
CA ILE A 7 -1.21 -4.86 16.11
C ILE A 7 -2.28 -5.32 15.11
N CYS A 8 -2.18 -4.86 13.87
CA CYS A 8 -3.22 -5.02 12.85
C CYS A 8 -2.78 -5.84 11.63
N ASP A 9 -1.54 -6.34 11.61
CA ASP A 9 -0.90 -7.05 10.50
C ASP A 9 -0.96 -6.32 9.13
N LYS A 10 -1.19 -5.00 9.18
CA LYS A 10 -1.29 -4.16 7.98
C LYS A 10 0.08 -4.12 7.31
N LYS A 11 0.14 -4.65 6.09
CA LYS A 11 1.33 -4.74 5.26
C LYS A 11 1.17 -3.96 3.96
N THR A 12 2.27 -3.73 3.28
CA THR A 12 2.28 -3.17 1.93
C THR A 12 1.50 -4.06 0.98
N THR A 13 0.57 -3.49 0.21
CA THR A 13 -0.17 -4.19 -0.85
C THR A 13 0.13 -3.60 -2.23
N PHE A 14 -0.17 -4.36 -3.28
CA PHE A 14 0.11 -3.96 -4.66
C PHE A 14 -1.19 -3.86 -5.45
N GLY A 15 -1.24 -2.94 -6.40
CA GLY A 15 -2.36 -2.81 -7.33
C GLY A 15 -2.03 -1.90 -8.49
N ASN A 16 -3.05 -1.28 -9.07
CA ASN A 16 -2.89 -0.37 -10.21
C ASN A 16 -3.58 0.97 -9.94
N THR A 17 -3.00 2.05 -10.44
CA THR A 17 -3.71 3.30 -10.68
C THR A 17 -4.42 3.20 -12.02
N VAL A 18 -5.73 3.45 -12.01
CA VAL A 18 -6.59 3.40 -13.19
C VAL A 18 -6.93 4.84 -13.56
N SER A 19 -6.53 5.28 -14.76
CA SER A 19 -6.92 6.60 -15.27
C SER A 19 -8.38 6.61 -15.75
N HIS A 20 -8.90 7.80 -16.05
CA HIS A 20 -10.23 7.96 -16.68
C HIS A 20 -10.36 7.17 -17.99
N SER A 21 -9.27 7.08 -18.77
CA SER A 21 -9.17 6.28 -20.00
C SER A 21 -8.82 4.80 -19.75
N HIS A 22 -8.97 4.30 -18.52
CA HIS A 22 -8.66 2.92 -18.12
C HIS A 22 -7.20 2.48 -18.36
N ARG A 23 -6.25 3.43 -18.45
CA ARG A 23 -4.83 3.08 -18.44
C ARG A 23 -4.44 2.62 -17.03
N LYS A 24 -3.88 1.42 -16.94
CA LYS A 24 -3.46 0.80 -15.69
C LYS A 24 -1.94 0.91 -15.55
N THR A 25 -1.48 1.62 -14.54
CA THR A 25 -0.06 1.67 -14.15
C THR A 25 0.12 1.04 -12.78
N ARG A 26 1.25 0.36 -12.54
CA ARG A 26 1.52 -0.34 -11.29
C ARG A 26 1.65 0.66 -10.13
N ARG A 27 1.03 0.35 -8.99
CA ARG A 27 1.15 1.14 -7.75
C ARG A 27 1.34 0.23 -6.55
N THR A 28 2.09 0.74 -5.58
CA THR A 28 2.26 0.15 -4.26
C THR A 28 1.48 0.96 -3.22
N PHE A 29 0.72 0.28 -2.37
CA PHE A 29 -0.02 0.87 -1.25
C PHE A 29 0.72 0.53 0.05
N LYS A 30 1.40 1.53 0.64
CA LYS A 30 2.11 1.37 1.91
C LYS A 30 1.15 1.47 3.08
N ALA A 31 1.35 0.63 4.09
CA ALA A 31 0.64 0.76 5.37
C ALA A 31 1.12 2.03 6.10
N ASN A 32 0.19 2.81 6.63
CA ASN A 32 0.50 4.01 7.42
C ASN A 32 0.91 3.61 8.85
N ILE A 33 2.12 3.10 9.02
CA ILE A 33 2.70 2.69 10.30
C ILE A 33 3.44 3.89 10.88
N GLN A 34 2.90 4.47 11.96
CA GLN A 34 3.53 5.57 12.69
C GLN A 34 4.44 4.98 13.77
N LYS A 35 5.66 5.50 13.91
CA LYS A 35 6.54 5.16 15.03
C LYS A 35 6.20 6.11 16.19
N ALA A 36 5.97 5.55 17.37
CA ALA A 36 5.83 6.30 18.61
C ALA A 36 7.19 6.78 19.10
#